data_AF-A0AAU0VXZ6-F1
#
_entry.id   AF-A0AAU0VXZ6-F1
#
_cell.length_a   1.000
_cell.length_b   1.000
_cell.length_c   1.000
_cell.angle_alpha   90.00
_cell.angle_beta   90.00
_cell.angle_gamma   90.00
#
_symmetry.space_group_name_H-M   'P 1'
#
loop_
_entity.id
_entity.type
_entity.pdbx_description
1 polymer ?
#
loop_
_entity_poly.entity_id
_entity_poly.type
_entity_poly.pdbx_seq_one_letter_code
_entity_poly.pdbx_strand_id
1 'polypeptide(L)'
;MSATDTATDDTETAAKRYRIGDRDASGRYPVTVDGKPGGDVHRFHGEWYARPHGRTEESRHDDRPAAASHLVDLVDSGATDPAAAPAPAAAAQGIVPWLSPRLKPTRRNILSAGIALARVAELAWLPEDEDGNTTGYPGSDNPWMLKCLLSGHYVMRWWSHLRGRNGDNTPRPVWRHEGCIDFEDQAAKVAALVGEPPSVCPCQEVTHPTAAEDIGQLLDRAERARKADDIDTLRPLLTQLLAPCPASSARAESMKTFLPKPKSKN
;
A
#
# COMPACT_ATOMS: atom_id res chain seq x y z
N MET A 1 -24.39 -54.11 29.79
CA MET A 1 -24.26 -52.94 30.71
C MET A 1 -23.27 -51.98 30.07
N SER A 2 -23.61 -50.69 30.11
CA SER A 2 -22.89 -49.52 29.60
C SER A 2 -22.97 -49.27 28.08
N ALA A 3 -23.91 -48.38 27.76
CA ALA A 3 -23.96 -47.56 26.57
C ALA A 3 -23.24 -46.23 26.83
N THR A 4 -22.64 -45.64 25.79
CA THR A 4 -22.63 -44.19 25.48
C THR A 4 -22.10 -44.04 24.05
N ASP A 5 -22.91 -43.69 23.05
CA ASP A 5 -23.45 -42.36 22.72
C ASP A 5 -22.37 -41.43 22.13
N THR A 6 -22.26 -41.45 20.80
CA THR A 6 -21.61 -40.39 20.02
C THR A 6 -22.68 -39.81 19.10
N ALA A 7 -23.25 -38.70 19.54
CA ALA A 7 -24.19 -37.90 18.79
C ALA A 7 -23.52 -37.40 17.49
N THR A 8 -24.21 -37.66 16.39
CA THR A 8 -24.05 -37.03 15.09
C THR A 8 -24.34 -35.53 15.22
N ASP A 9 -23.34 -34.69 14.93
CA ASP A 9 -23.55 -33.28 14.60
C ASP A 9 -22.91 -32.99 13.24
N ASP A 10 -23.42 -33.66 12.21
CA ASP A 10 -23.18 -33.33 10.81
C ASP A 10 -24.21 -32.26 10.40
N THR A 11 -23.96 -31.03 10.84
CA THR A 11 -24.58 -29.86 10.18
C THR A 11 -23.80 -29.57 8.90
N GLU A 12 -24.14 -30.31 7.85
CA GLU A 12 -23.65 -30.20 6.48
C GLU A 12 -23.78 -28.75 5.98
N THR A 13 -22.68 -27.99 6.05
CA THR A 13 -22.62 -26.63 5.51
C THR A 13 -22.40 -26.75 4.01
N ALA A 14 -23.43 -26.47 3.21
CA ALA A 14 -23.33 -26.48 1.75
C ALA A 14 -22.04 -25.76 1.28
N ALA A 15 -21.18 -26.49 0.56
CA ALA A 15 -19.90 -25.96 0.10
C ALA A 15 -20.14 -24.72 -0.77
N LYS A 16 -19.58 -23.58 -0.38
CA LYS A 16 -19.64 -22.35 -1.16
C LYS A 16 -19.09 -22.62 -2.57
N ARG A 17 -19.83 -22.23 -3.61
CA ARG A 17 -19.45 -22.41 -5.03
C ARG A 17 -18.19 -21.64 -5.42
N TYR A 18 -17.71 -20.73 -4.58
CA TYR A 18 -16.50 -19.96 -4.83
C TYR A 18 -15.35 -20.32 -3.87
N ARG A 19 -14.11 -20.16 -4.34
CA ARG A 19 -12.89 -20.21 -3.53
C ARG A 19 -12.10 -18.92 -3.72
N ILE A 20 -11.69 -18.31 -2.62
CA ILE A 20 -10.80 -17.14 -2.61
C ILE A 20 -9.37 -17.65 -2.43
N GLY A 21 -8.49 -17.35 -3.37
CA GLY A 21 -7.06 -17.67 -3.31
C GLY A 21 -6.26 -16.69 -2.46
N ASP A 22 -4.94 -16.88 -2.47
CA ASP A 22 -4.01 -16.01 -1.75
C ASP A 22 -3.90 -14.62 -2.37
N ARG A 23 -3.55 -13.65 -1.53
CA ARG A 23 -3.39 -12.26 -1.99
C ARG A 23 -2.16 -12.14 -2.88
N ASP A 24 -2.34 -11.58 -4.07
CA ASP A 24 -1.24 -11.27 -4.98
C ASP A 24 -0.48 -9.99 -4.57
N ALA A 25 0.62 -9.71 -5.27
CA ALA A 25 1.45 -8.53 -5.04
C ALA A 25 0.71 -7.20 -5.27
N SER A 26 -0.33 -7.19 -6.11
CA SER A 26 -1.19 -6.02 -6.36
C SER A 26 -2.23 -5.79 -5.26
N GLY A 27 -2.31 -6.73 -4.31
CA GLY A 27 -3.21 -6.72 -3.19
C GLY A 27 -4.58 -7.32 -3.48
N ARG A 28 -4.75 -8.02 -4.61
CA ARG A 28 -5.99 -8.67 -5.05
C ARG A 28 -6.01 -10.14 -4.65
N TYR A 29 -7.19 -10.67 -4.39
CA TYR A 29 -7.42 -12.08 -4.07
C TYR A 29 -8.15 -12.70 -5.27
N PRO A 30 -7.54 -13.64 -6.01
CA PRO A 30 -8.21 -14.30 -7.12
C PRO A 30 -9.39 -15.12 -6.57
N VAL A 31 -10.51 -15.12 -7.30
CA VAL A 31 -11.69 -15.90 -6.95
C VAL A 31 -11.99 -16.87 -8.07
N THR A 32 -12.13 -18.14 -7.71
CA THR A 32 -12.67 -19.17 -8.61
C THR A 32 -14.12 -19.47 -8.26
N VAL A 33 -14.95 -19.74 -9.26
CA VAL A 33 -16.36 -20.14 -9.16
C VAL A 33 -16.49 -21.48 -9.88
N ASP A 34 -16.97 -22.51 -9.17
CA ASP A 34 -17.06 -23.89 -9.66
C ASP A 34 -15.73 -24.40 -10.27
N GLY A 35 -14.61 -24.03 -9.64
CA GLY A 35 -13.26 -24.39 -10.07
C GLY A 35 -12.71 -23.59 -11.26
N LYS A 36 -13.50 -22.69 -11.88
CA LYS A 36 -13.07 -21.81 -12.97
C LYS A 36 -12.77 -20.40 -12.48
N PRO A 37 -11.88 -19.64 -13.14
CA PRO A 37 -11.64 -18.26 -12.76
C PRO A 37 -12.90 -17.39 -12.90
N GLY A 38 -13.29 -16.69 -11.83
CA GLY A 38 -14.47 -15.79 -11.82
C GLY A 38 -14.11 -14.31 -11.76
N GLY A 39 -12.91 -13.97 -11.26
CA GLY A 39 -12.51 -12.59 -11.04
C GLY A 39 -11.45 -12.46 -9.96
N ASP A 40 -11.31 -11.25 -9.45
CA ASP A 40 -10.57 -10.95 -8.24
C ASP A 40 -11.39 -10.07 -7.31
N VAL A 41 -11.13 -10.19 -6.01
CA VAL A 41 -11.65 -9.27 -5.00
C VAL A 41 -10.51 -8.58 -4.29
N HIS A 42 -10.69 -7.33 -3.88
CA HIS A 42 -9.67 -6.62 -3.14
C HIS A 42 -10.27 -5.59 -2.19
N ARG A 43 -9.46 -5.15 -1.23
CA ARG A 43 -9.87 -4.14 -0.26
C ARG A 43 -9.24 -2.80 -0.62
N PHE A 44 -10.04 -1.74 -0.64
CA PHE A 44 -9.57 -0.38 -0.85
C PHE A 44 -10.37 0.59 0.03
N HIS A 45 -9.67 1.46 0.78
CA HIS A 45 -10.27 2.39 1.74
C HIS A 45 -11.29 1.78 2.71
N GLY A 46 -11.01 0.56 3.18
CA GLY A 46 -11.86 -0.14 4.15
C GLY A 46 -12.99 -0.97 3.53
N GLU A 47 -13.32 -0.73 2.26
CA GLU A 47 -14.39 -1.38 1.50
C GLU A 47 -13.86 -2.51 0.62
N TRP A 48 -14.74 -3.43 0.23
CA TRP A 48 -14.39 -4.54 -0.66
C TRP A 48 -14.90 -4.29 -2.07
N TYR A 49 -14.10 -4.69 -3.05
CA TYR A 49 -14.40 -4.53 -4.45
C TYR A 49 -14.29 -5.87 -5.15
N ALA A 50 -15.22 -6.17 -6.06
CA ALA A 50 -15.19 -7.32 -6.93
C ALA A 50 -14.92 -6.85 -8.36
N ARG A 51 -13.96 -7.48 -9.01
CA ARG A 51 -13.61 -7.24 -10.42
C ARG A 51 -13.78 -8.55 -11.20
N PRO A 52 -14.71 -8.62 -12.14
CA PRO A 52 -14.90 -9.82 -12.93
C PRO A 52 -13.78 -10.00 -13.95
N HIS A 53 -13.46 -11.24 -14.28
CA HIS A 53 -12.50 -11.53 -15.35
C HIS A 53 -12.96 -10.94 -16.69
N GLY A 54 -11.99 -10.46 -17.49
CA GLY A 54 -12.26 -9.81 -18.77
C GLY A 54 -12.87 -8.39 -18.68
N ARG A 55 -13.12 -7.85 -17.48
CA ARG A 55 -13.68 -6.50 -17.28
C ARG A 55 -12.73 -5.59 -16.49
N THR A 56 -12.88 -4.29 -16.67
CA THR A 56 -12.16 -3.25 -15.90
C THR A 56 -13.01 -2.61 -14.81
N GLU A 57 -14.33 -2.75 -14.92
CA GLU A 57 -15.30 -2.24 -13.95
C GLU A 57 -15.26 -3.04 -12.65
N GLU A 58 -15.33 -2.34 -11.52
CA GLU A 58 -15.29 -2.92 -10.18
C GLU A 58 -16.60 -2.57 -9.45
N SER A 59 -17.19 -3.53 -8.75
CA SER A 59 -18.38 -3.31 -7.91
C SER A 59 -18.01 -3.32 -6.43
N ARG A 60 -18.61 -2.41 -5.65
CA ARG A 60 -18.35 -2.23 -4.22
C ARG A 60 -19.27 -3.13 -3.37
N HIS A 61 -18.72 -3.68 -2.30
CA HIS A 61 -19.37 -4.60 -1.35
C HIS A 61 -18.93 -4.34 0.09
N ASP A 62 -19.77 -4.78 1.03
CA ASP A 62 -19.55 -4.56 2.46
C ASP A 62 -18.41 -5.42 3.03
N ASP A 63 -18.28 -6.65 2.54
CA ASP A 63 -17.25 -7.59 2.99
C ASP A 63 -16.67 -8.46 1.86
N ARG A 64 -15.59 -9.18 2.21
CA ARG A 64 -14.87 -10.06 1.28
C ARG A 64 -15.76 -11.21 0.76
N PRO A 65 -16.50 -11.94 1.61
CA PRO A 65 -17.47 -12.93 1.15
C PRO A 65 -18.53 -12.39 0.18
N ALA A 66 -19.12 -11.23 0.44
CA ALA A 66 -20.13 -10.59 -0.40
C ALA A 66 -19.56 -10.23 -1.78
N ALA A 67 -18.35 -9.66 -1.83
CA ALA A 67 -17.65 -9.40 -3.08
C ALA A 67 -17.41 -10.69 -3.88
N ALA A 68 -17.01 -11.77 -3.23
CA ALA A 68 -16.80 -13.06 -3.89
C ALA A 68 -18.11 -13.73 -4.34
N SER A 69 -19.18 -13.60 -3.55
CA SER A 69 -20.52 -14.09 -3.90
C SER A 69 -21.07 -13.35 -5.12
N HIS A 70 -20.85 -12.05 -5.22
CA HIS A 70 -21.26 -11.27 -6.39
C HIS A 70 -20.61 -11.75 -7.69
N LEU A 71 -19.35 -12.25 -7.63
CA LEU A 71 -18.72 -12.87 -8.80
C LEU A 71 -19.45 -14.15 -9.24
N VAL A 72 -20.06 -14.90 -8.31
CA VAL A 72 -20.92 -16.04 -8.65
C VAL A 72 -22.15 -15.56 -9.43
N ASP A 73 -22.82 -14.52 -8.95
CA ASP A 73 -24.00 -13.94 -9.63
C ASP A 73 -23.65 -13.45 -11.05
N LEU A 74 -22.47 -12.86 -11.22
CA LEU A 74 -21.99 -12.39 -12.53
C LEU A 74 -21.61 -13.52 -13.48
N VAL A 75 -21.13 -14.65 -12.97
CA VAL A 75 -20.90 -15.86 -13.78
C VAL A 75 -22.23 -16.52 -14.15
N ASP A 76 -23.15 -16.67 -13.19
CA ASP A 76 -24.46 -17.30 -13.41
C ASP A 76 -25.34 -16.51 -14.37
N SER A 77 -25.27 -15.18 -14.33
CA SER A 77 -25.96 -14.31 -15.29
C SER A 77 -25.32 -14.27 -16.68
N GLY A 78 -24.16 -14.92 -16.87
CA GLY A 78 -23.39 -14.85 -18.12
C GLY A 78 -22.77 -13.48 -18.40
N ALA A 79 -22.81 -12.55 -17.44
CA ALA A 79 -22.19 -11.24 -17.57
C ALA A 79 -20.65 -11.33 -17.63
N THR A 80 -20.09 -12.42 -17.11
CA THR A 80 -18.66 -12.70 -17.13
C THR A 80 -18.41 -14.05 -17.79
N ASP A 81 -17.49 -14.10 -18.75
CA ASP A 81 -17.01 -15.36 -19.30
C ASP A 81 -15.87 -15.89 -18.43
N PRO A 82 -16.06 -17.01 -17.70
CA PRO A 82 -15.01 -17.59 -16.87
C PRO A 82 -13.85 -18.19 -17.69
N ALA A 83 -13.99 -18.30 -19.01
CA ALA A 83 -12.91 -18.68 -19.92
C ALA A 83 -12.13 -17.48 -20.48
N ALA A 84 -12.59 -16.24 -20.24
CA ALA A 84 -11.86 -15.06 -20.66
C ALA A 84 -10.52 -14.98 -19.94
N ALA A 85 -9.44 -14.78 -20.71
CA ALA A 85 -8.13 -14.51 -20.14
C ALA A 85 -8.23 -13.30 -19.20
N PRO A 86 -7.54 -13.31 -18.04
CA PRO A 86 -7.46 -12.12 -17.21
C PRO A 86 -6.95 -10.99 -18.11
N ALA A 87 -7.70 -9.89 -18.16
CA ALA A 87 -7.22 -8.71 -18.85
C ALA A 87 -5.86 -8.38 -18.22
N PRO A 88 -4.78 -8.24 -19.02
CA PRO A 88 -3.49 -7.88 -18.47
C PRO A 88 -3.72 -6.64 -17.61
N ALA A 89 -3.27 -6.70 -16.36
CA ALA A 89 -3.29 -5.52 -15.51
C ALA A 89 -2.53 -4.46 -16.29
N ALA A 90 -3.25 -3.48 -16.85
CA ALA A 90 -2.59 -2.36 -17.49
C ALA A 90 -1.63 -1.81 -16.44
N ALA A 91 -0.34 -1.83 -16.75
CA ALA A 91 0.67 -1.20 -15.92
C ALA A 91 0.34 0.30 -15.94
N ALA A 92 -0.57 0.71 -15.07
CA ALA A 92 -0.92 2.10 -14.92
C ALA A 92 0.37 2.77 -14.49
N GLN A 93 0.97 3.57 -15.37
CA GLN A 93 2.11 4.37 -14.99
C GLN A 93 1.58 5.47 -14.07
N GLY A 94 2.05 5.50 -12.83
CA GLY A 94 1.71 6.57 -11.89
C GLY A 94 2.23 7.91 -12.42
N ILE A 95 1.66 9.02 -11.95
CA ILE A 95 2.12 10.37 -12.33
C ILE A 95 3.60 10.56 -11.97
N VAL A 96 4.01 9.95 -10.85
CA VAL A 96 5.39 9.85 -10.36
C VAL A 96 5.63 8.43 -9.80
N PRO A 97 6.88 7.93 -9.77
CA PRO A 97 7.16 6.58 -9.28
C PRO A 97 6.95 6.42 -7.76
N TRP A 98 6.94 7.51 -6.99
CA TRP A 98 6.86 7.47 -5.51
C TRP A 98 5.44 7.43 -4.95
N LEU A 99 4.43 7.52 -5.81
CA LEU A 99 3.02 7.37 -5.44
C LEU A 99 2.41 6.27 -6.30
N SER A 100 1.77 5.29 -5.66
CA SER A 100 1.13 4.20 -6.40
C SER A 100 0.13 4.76 -7.42
N PRO A 101 0.08 4.19 -8.64
CA PRO A 101 -0.87 4.61 -9.69
C PRO A 101 -2.33 4.54 -9.23
N ARG A 102 -2.63 3.73 -8.21
CA ARG A 102 -3.97 3.58 -7.62
C ARG A 102 -4.35 4.73 -6.69
N LEU A 103 -3.38 5.50 -6.21
CA LEU A 103 -3.62 6.65 -5.33
C LEU A 103 -3.74 7.94 -6.15
N LYS A 104 -4.92 8.54 -6.10
CA LYS A 104 -5.10 9.93 -6.56
C LYS A 104 -4.17 10.84 -5.75
N PRO A 105 -3.45 11.79 -6.36
CA PRO A 105 -2.54 12.71 -5.67
C PRO A 105 -3.31 13.83 -4.93
N THR A 106 -4.19 13.45 -4.02
CA THR A 106 -4.87 14.38 -3.13
C THR A 106 -3.89 14.92 -2.09
N ARG A 107 -4.16 16.09 -1.50
CA ARG A 107 -3.34 16.66 -0.42
C ARG A 107 -3.04 15.64 0.68
N ARG A 108 -4.06 14.87 1.10
CA ARG A 108 -3.93 13.84 2.13
C ARG A 108 -3.01 12.68 1.70
N ASN A 109 -3.10 12.24 0.44
CA ASN A 109 -2.26 11.16 -0.08
C ASN A 109 -0.81 11.60 -0.28
N ILE A 110 -0.58 12.83 -0.76
CA ILE A 110 0.76 13.41 -0.89
C ILE A 110 1.43 13.51 0.49
N LEU A 111 0.74 14.07 1.49
CA LEU A 111 1.27 14.14 2.86
C LEU A 111 1.57 12.75 3.44
N SER A 112 0.65 11.80 3.25
CA SER A 112 0.86 10.42 3.73
C SER A 112 2.05 9.74 3.05
N ALA A 113 2.20 9.93 1.74
CA ALA A 113 3.29 9.37 0.96
C ALA A 113 4.64 9.96 1.40
N GLY A 114 4.76 11.28 1.53
CA GLY A 114 6.01 11.91 1.97
C GLY A 114 6.46 11.46 3.36
N ILE A 115 5.52 11.35 4.31
CA ILE A 115 5.81 10.83 5.65
C ILE A 115 6.22 9.35 5.60
N ALA A 116 5.54 8.55 4.78
CA ALA A 116 5.83 7.13 4.66
C ALA A 116 7.21 6.86 4.02
N LEU A 117 7.52 7.58 2.94
CA LEU A 117 8.81 7.49 2.24
C LEU A 117 9.98 7.89 3.14
N ALA A 118 9.84 9.00 3.89
CA ALA A 118 10.86 9.41 4.86
C ALA A 118 11.10 8.32 5.92
N ARG A 119 10.02 7.75 6.48
CA ARG A 119 10.16 6.69 7.48
C ARG A 119 10.76 5.40 6.93
N VAL A 120 10.43 5.04 5.69
CA VAL A 120 11.05 3.91 4.99
C VAL A 120 12.55 4.12 4.85
N ALA A 121 12.99 5.33 4.47
CA ALA A 121 14.40 5.69 4.38
C ALA A 121 15.11 5.65 5.76
N GLU A 122 14.51 6.22 6.82
CA GLU A 122 15.03 6.18 8.20
C GLU A 122 15.26 4.77 8.73
N LEU A 123 14.45 3.81 8.25
CA LEU A 123 14.53 2.42 8.67
C LEU A 123 15.43 1.59 7.74
N ALA A 124 16.15 2.20 6.80
CA ALA A 124 16.97 1.54 5.79
C ALA A 124 16.18 0.50 4.96
N TRP A 125 14.98 0.89 4.51
CA TRP A 125 14.23 0.19 3.48
C TRP A 125 14.26 0.98 2.19
N LEU A 126 14.17 0.28 1.05
CA LEU A 126 14.06 0.90 -0.27
C LEU A 126 12.74 0.47 -0.92
N PRO A 127 11.90 1.40 -1.42
CA PRO A 127 10.69 1.07 -2.15
C PRO A 127 11.03 0.59 -3.55
N GLU A 128 11.31 -0.70 -3.67
CA GLU A 128 11.77 -1.37 -4.88
C GLU A 128 11.16 -2.78 -4.96
N ASP A 129 10.78 -3.23 -6.16
CA ASP A 129 10.38 -4.61 -6.43
C ASP A 129 11.56 -5.48 -6.89
N GLU A 130 11.33 -6.77 -7.06
CA GLU A 130 12.40 -7.74 -7.38
C GLU A 130 13.11 -7.43 -8.71
N ASP A 131 12.44 -6.74 -9.62
CA ASP A 131 12.96 -6.31 -10.92
C ASP A 131 13.73 -4.98 -10.85
N GLY A 132 13.83 -4.36 -9.68
CA GLY A 132 14.53 -3.09 -9.48
C GLY A 132 13.68 -1.84 -9.78
N ASN A 133 12.36 -1.99 -9.96
CA ASN A 133 11.48 -0.85 -10.21
C ASN A 133 11.04 -0.20 -8.89
N THR A 134 10.94 1.13 -8.88
CA THR A 134 10.44 1.85 -7.71
C THR A 134 8.98 1.53 -7.41
N THR A 135 8.69 1.18 -6.16
CA THR A 135 7.32 0.91 -5.70
C THR A 135 6.77 2.13 -4.95
N GLY A 136 5.89 2.90 -5.59
CA GLY A 136 5.29 4.07 -4.96
C GLY A 136 4.43 3.73 -3.73
N TYR A 137 4.27 4.69 -2.81
CA TYR A 137 3.45 4.52 -1.62
C TYR A 137 2.05 4.00 -2.00
N PRO A 138 1.60 2.84 -1.50
CA PRO A 138 0.36 2.21 -1.94
C PRO A 138 -0.86 2.59 -1.10
N GLY A 139 -0.67 3.42 -0.07
CA GLY A 139 -1.71 3.74 0.92
C GLY A 139 -1.49 2.97 2.23
N SER A 140 -2.15 3.41 3.29
CA SER A 140 -1.91 2.85 4.63
C SER A 140 -2.37 1.40 4.79
N ASP A 141 -3.36 1.01 4.00
CA ASP A 141 -4.06 -0.27 4.11
C ASP A 141 -3.63 -1.24 3.01
N ASN A 142 -2.52 -0.94 2.34
CA ASN A 142 -1.95 -1.78 1.32
C ASN A 142 -0.54 -2.23 1.72
N PRO A 143 -0.17 -3.47 1.38
CA PRO A 143 1.17 -3.96 1.58
C PRO A 143 2.07 -3.26 0.55
N TRP A 144 3.29 -3.01 0.96
CA TRP A 144 4.29 -2.29 0.21
C TRP A 144 5.49 -3.22 0.04
N MET A 145 5.84 -3.52 -1.21
CA MET A 145 7.06 -4.26 -1.51
C MET A 145 8.26 -3.35 -1.24
N LEU A 146 9.15 -3.81 -0.36
CA LEU A 146 10.34 -3.08 0.05
C LEU A 146 11.55 -4.01 0.01
N LYS A 147 12.69 -3.48 -0.42
CA LYS A 147 14.00 -4.12 -0.28
C LYS A 147 14.64 -3.73 1.05
N CYS A 148 15.11 -4.72 1.79
CA CYS A 148 15.88 -4.51 3.01
C CYS A 148 17.30 -4.07 2.65
N LEU A 149 17.72 -2.86 3.02
CA LEU A 149 19.09 -2.41 2.73
C LEU A 149 20.15 -3.07 3.62
N LEU A 150 19.74 -3.83 4.64
CA LEU A 150 20.67 -4.59 5.49
C LEU A 150 21.10 -5.94 4.89
N SER A 151 20.23 -6.56 4.09
CA SER A 151 20.40 -7.93 3.58
C SER A 151 20.17 -8.06 2.07
N GLY A 152 19.55 -7.07 1.44
CA GLY A 152 19.13 -7.10 0.03
C GLY A 152 17.79 -7.80 -0.22
N HIS A 153 17.17 -8.42 0.78
CA HIS A 153 15.97 -9.24 0.59
C HIS A 153 14.70 -8.40 0.37
N TYR A 154 13.81 -8.85 -0.52
CA TYR A 154 12.53 -8.21 -0.81
C TYR A 154 11.43 -8.75 0.11
N VAL A 155 10.62 -7.87 0.67
CA VAL A 155 9.55 -8.24 1.61
C VAL A 155 8.33 -7.33 1.47
N MET A 156 7.15 -7.92 1.65
CA MET A 156 5.91 -7.17 1.78
C MET A 156 5.74 -6.65 3.20
N ARG A 157 5.53 -5.33 3.35
CA ARG A 157 5.34 -4.64 4.64
C ARG A 157 4.11 -3.76 4.62
N TRP A 158 3.40 -3.74 5.74
CA TRP A 158 2.30 -2.79 5.93
C TRP A 158 2.84 -1.46 6.45
N TRP A 159 2.36 -0.34 5.94
CA TRP A 159 2.77 0.98 6.46
C TRP A 159 2.46 1.13 7.96
N SER A 160 1.33 0.58 8.42
CA SER A 160 0.95 0.53 9.83
C SER A 160 1.98 -0.16 10.72
N HIS A 161 2.75 -1.10 10.16
CA HIS A 161 3.79 -1.85 10.86
C HIS A 161 5.10 -1.08 10.93
N LEU A 162 5.43 -0.28 9.91
CA LEU A 162 6.69 0.47 9.83
C LEU A 162 6.65 1.76 10.67
N ARG A 163 5.49 2.43 10.72
CA ARG A 163 5.33 3.69 11.46
C ARG A 163 5.18 3.51 12.98
N GLY A 164 5.03 2.28 13.46
CA GLY A 164 4.61 1.98 14.82
C GLY A 164 3.12 2.25 15.07
N ARG A 165 2.59 1.71 16.16
CA ARG A 165 1.18 1.87 16.54
C ARG A 165 1.07 2.90 17.66
N ASN A 166 0.13 3.82 17.55
CA ASN A 166 -0.11 4.88 18.54
C ASN A 166 1.04 5.91 18.70
N GLY A 167 1.92 6.05 17.72
CA GLY A 167 2.97 7.08 17.73
C GLY A 167 4.23 6.73 18.54
N ASP A 168 4.40 5.47 18.94
CA ASP A 168 5.62 4.97 19.59
C ASP A 168 6.82 4.83 18.64
N ASN A 169 6.62 5.10 17.34
CA ASN A 169 7.57 4.91 16.25
C ASN A 169 8.27 3.54 16.23
N THR A 170 7.74 2.55 16.94
CA THR A 170 8.38 1.24 17.09
C THR A 170 7.84 0.29 16.04
N PRO A 171 8.66 -0.19 15.08
CA PRO A 171 8.18 -1.11 14.06
C PRO A 171 7.62 -2.41 14.66
N ARG A 172 6.61 -2.99 14.00
CA ARG A 172 5.96 -4.24 14.43
C ARG A 172 5.91 -5.25 13.27
N PRO A 173 6.45 -6.47 13.40
CA PRO A 173 7.23 -6.96 14.52
C PRO A 173 8.53 -6.16 14.74
N VAL A 174 9.12 -6.30 15.93
CA VAL A 174 10.36 -5.60 16.32
C VAL A 174 11.55 -6.09 15.49
N TRP A 175 11.56 -7.38 15.15
CA TRP A 175 12.51 -7.93 14.18
C TRP A 175 12.10 -7.57 12.74
N ARG A 176 13.10 -7.39 11.86
CA ARG A 176 12.87 -7.03 10.45
C ARG A 176 12.19 -8.16 9.68
N HIS A 177 12.91 -9.13 9.13
CA HIS A 177 12.32 -10.23 8.35
C HIS A 177 13.11 -11.52 8.55
N GLU A 178 12.58 -12.63 8.06
CA GLU A 178 13.18 -13.95 8.24
C GLU A 178 14.45 -14.00 7.40
N GLY A 179 15.52 -14.57 7.95
CA GLY A 179 16.84 -14.57 7.30
C GLY A 179 17.50 -13.18 7.20
N CYS A 180 17.02 -12.17 7.93
CA CYS A 180 17.77 -10.92 8.10
C CYS A 180 19.00 -11.16 9.01
N ILE A 181 19.90 -10.17 9.05
CA ILE A 181 20.99 -10.15 10.03
C ILE A 181 20.45 -10.21 11.48
N ASP A 182 21.31 -10.62 12.39
CA ASP A 182 21.00 -10.75 13.83
C ASP A 182 20.39 -9.47 14.41
N PHE A 183 19.39 -9.65 15.27
CA PHE A 183 18.55 -8.57 15.77
C PHE A 183 19.34 -7.48 16.50
N GLU A 184 20.35 -7.91 17.25
CA GLU A 184 21.26 -7.09 18.05
C GLU A 184 22.08 -6.12 17.19
N ASP A 185 22.40 -6.51 15.94
CA ASP A 185 23.21 -5.72 15.01
C ASP A 185 22.37 -4.75 14.18
N GLN A 186 21.05 -4.94 14.10
CA GLN A 186 20.19 -4.20 13.17
C GLN A 186 20.23 -2.70 13.43
N ALA A 187 20.15 -2.26 14.68
CA ALA A 187 20.14 -0.84 15.03
C ALA A 187 21.43 -0.13 14.62
N ALA A 188 22.59 -0.75 14.90
CA ALA A 188 23.89 -0.19 14.55
C ALA A 188 24.08 -0.10 13.03
N LYS A 189 23.69 -1.14 12.27
CA LYS A 189 23.80 -1.11 10.80
C LYS A 189 22.84 -0.11 10.15
N VAL A 190 21.63 0.06 10.68
CA VAL A 190 20.72 1.13 10.23
C VAL A 190 21.34 2.50 10.46
N ALA A 191 21.84 2.77 11.66
CA ALA A 191 22.47 4.04 11.98
C ALA A 191 23.68 4.33 11.07
N ALA A 192 24.50 3.32 10.78
CA ALA A 192 25.64 3.45 9.87
C ALA A 192 25.23 3.74 8.41
N LEU A 193 24.14 3.14 7.92
CA LEU A 193 23.65 3.35 6.56
C LEU A 193 22.92 4.68 6.38
N VAL A 194 22.07 5.05 7.33
CA VAL A 194 21.20 6.23 7.24
C VAL A 194 21.95 7.49 7.65
N GLY A 195 22.83 7.39 8.66
CA GLY A 195 23.52 8.54 9.22
C GLY A 195 22.58 9.54 9.89
N GLU A 196 23.09 10.75 10.12
CA GLU A 196 22.29 11.87 10.60
C GLU A 196 21.62 12.58 9.40
N PRO A 197 20.28 12.66 9.35
CA PRO A 197 19.60 13.28 8.22
C PRO A 197 19.78 14.80 8.25
N PRO A 198 20.17 15.45 7.14
CA PRO A 198 20.29 16.90 7.09
C PRO A 198 18.92 17.58 7.24
N SER A 199 18.91 18.78 7.84
CA SER A 199 17.71 19.60 8.02
C SER A 199 17.27 20.35 6.75
N VAL A 200 18.18 20.47 5.78
CA VAL A 200 17.99 21.15 4.49
C VAL A 200 18.31 20.21 3.34
N CYS A 201 17.60 20.35 2.23
CA CYS A 201 17.79 19.52 1.04
C CYS A 201 19.18 19.77 0.41
N PRO A 202 20.05 18.74 0.30
CA PRO A 202 21.35 18.88 -0.35
C PRO A 202 21.31 18.60 -1.87
N CYS A 203 20.16 18.19 -2.43
CA CYS A 203 20.03 17.81 -3.83
C CYS A 203 20.22 19.03 -4.77
N GLN A 204 20.95 18.83 -5.87
CA GLN A 204 21.27 19.89 -6.84
C GLN A 204 20.23 20.02 -7.96
N GLU A 205 19.68 18.89 -8.42
CA GLU A 205 18.76 18.88 -9.57
C GLU A 205 17.33 19.28 -9.20
N VAL A 206 16.89 18.91 -8.00
CA VAL A 206 15.55 19.19 -7.49
C VAL A 206 15.66 19.71 -6.07
N THR A 207 15.18 20.93 -5.84
CA THR A 207 15.05 21.49 -4.49
C THR A 207 13.81 20.90 -3.82
N HIS A 208 14.01 20.20 -2.70
CA HIS A 208 12.91 19.65 -1.91
C HIS A 208 12.61 20.57 -0.73
N PRO A 209 11.36 20.99 -0.52
CA PRO A 209 11.00 21.87 0.57
C PRO A 209 11.13 21.14 1.92
N THR A 210 11.80 21.74 2.90
CA THR A 210 11.83 21.22 4.28
C THR A 210 11.10 22.13 5.26
N ALA A 211 10.79 23.38 4.89
CA ALA A 211 9.98 24.29 5.69
C ALA A 211 8.47 24.08 5.44
N ALA A 212 7.67 24.20 6.50
CA ALA A 212 6.22 24.01 6.41
C ALA A 212 5.56 24.99 5.44
N GLU A 213 6.00 26.26 5.41
CA GLU A 213 5.44 27.27 4.50
C GLU A 213 5.59 26.87 3.03
N ASP A 214 6.80 26.51 2.59
CA ASP A 214 7.09 26.09 1.22
C ASP A 214 6.31 24.83 0.83
N ILE A 215 6.21 23.86 1.75
CA ILE A 215 5.38 22.66 1.56
C ILE A 215 3.92 23.05 1.36
N GLY A 216 3.39 23.97 2.17
CA GLY A 216 2.02 24.47 2.06
C GLY A 216 1.74 25.07 0.68
N GLN A 217 2.62 25.94 0.20
CA GLN A 217 2.50 26.56 -1.12
C GLN A 217 2.52 25.52 -2.25
N LEU A 218 3.41 24.53 -2.17
CA LEU A 218 3.50 23.45 -3.16
C LEU A 218 2.27 22.53 -3.14
N LEU A 219 1.72 22.22 -1.97
CA LEU A 219 0.48 21.45 -1.84
C LEU A 219 -0.71 22.18 -2.47
N ASP A 220 -0.83 23.49 -2.26
CA ASP A 220 -1.90 24.29 -2.85
C ASP A 220 -1.80 24.34 -4.38
N ARG A 221 -0.57 24.47 -4.90
CA ARG A 221 -0.30 24.40 -6.36
C ARG A 221 -0.65 23.02 -6.92
N ALA A 222 -0.24 21.95 -6.23
CA ALA A 222 -0.51 20.58 -6.65
C ALA A 222 -2.02 20.29 -6.66
N GLU A 223 -2.76 20.80 -5.67
CA GLU A 223 -4.21 20.64 -5.64
C GLU A 223 -4.91 21.36 -6.80
N ARG A 224 -4.47 22.59 -7.14
CA ARG A 224 -4.97 23.33 -8.30
C ARG A 224 -4.69 22.58 -9.60
N ALA A 225 -3.45 22.14 -9.82
CA ALA A 225 -3.06 21.39 -11.01
C ALA A 225 -3.88 20.09 -11.15
N ARG A 226 -4.05 19.33 -10.06
CA ARG A 226 -4.88 18.13 -10.03
C ARG A 226 -6.36 18.42 -10.37
N LYS A 227 -6.93 19.52 -9.86
CA LYS A 227 -8.33 19.90 -10.18
C LYS A 227 -8.51 20.30 -11.64
N ALA A 228 -7.46 20.83 -12.26
CA ALA A 228 -7.43 21.22 -13.66
C ALA A 228 -6.99 20.09 -14.62
N ASP A 229 -6.67 18.91 -14.10
CA ASP A 229 -6.05 17.79 -14.85
C ASP A 229 -4.74 18.16 -15.57
N ASP A 230 -4.02 19.15 -15.01
CA ASP A 230 -2.73 19.62 -15.54
C ASP A 230 -1.59 18.74 -15.00
N ILE A 231 -1.37 17.61 -15.69
CA ILE A 231 -0.35 16.62 -15.33
C ILE A 231 1.08 17.16 -15.46
N ASP A 232 1.32 18.03 -16.45
CA ASP A 232 2.64 18.60 -16.71
C ASP A 232 3.09 19.53 -15.58
N THR A 233 2.17 20.30 -15.00
CA THR A 233 2.45 21.06 -13.77
C THR A 233 2.48 20.18 -12.53
N LEU A 234 1.59 19.18 -12.45
CA LEU A 234 1.47 18.34 -11.25
C LEU A 234 2.71 17.47 -11.01
N ARG A 235 3.26 16.85 -12.06
CA ARG A 235 4.42 15.95 -11.95
C ARG A 235 5.64 16.58 -11.25
N PRO A 236 6.18 17.75 -11.66
CA PRO A 236 7.34 18.35 -10.99
C PRO A 236 7.04 18.80 -9.56
N LEU A 237 5.80 19.15 -9.22
CA LEU A 237 5.39 19.45 -7.84
C LEU A 237 5.44 18.20 -6.97
N LEU A 238 4.94 17.07 -7.49
CA LEU A 238 5.02 15.78 -6.81
C LEU A 238 6.46 15.31 -6.67
N THR A 239 7.32 15.53 -7.67
CA THR A 239 8.76 15.24 -7.58
C THR A 239 9.40 16.03 -6.43
N GLN A 240 9.19 17.33 -6.33
CA GLN A 240 9.71 18.14 -5.23
C GLN A 240 9.24 17.66 -3.85
N LEU A 241 7.98 17.20 -3.74
CA LEU A 241 7.40 16.77 -2.47
C LEU A 241 7.79 15.34 -2.07
N LEU A 242 7.95 14.43 -3.04
CA LEU A 242 7.99 12.98 -2.79
C LEU A 242 9.29 12.29 -3.22
N ALA A 243 10.13 12.91 -4.06
CA ALA A 243 11.34 12.26 -4.53
C ALA A 243 12.35 11.99 -3.39
N PRO A 244 13.20 10.95 -3.54
CA PRO A 244 14.24 10.60 -2.58
C PRO A 244 15.14 11.79 -2.29
N CYS A 245 15.36 12.03 -1.01
CA CYS A 245 16.16 13.14 -0.53
C CYS A 245 16.73 12.79 0.85
N PRO A 246 18.02 13.04 1.12
CA PRO A 246 18.58 12.86 2.45
C PRO A 246 17.83 13.63 3.54
N ALA A 247 17.27 14.81 3.21
CA ALA A 247 16.48 15.63 4.12
C ALA A 247 14.99 15.25 4.20
N SER A 248 14.63 14.03 3.78
CA SER A 248 13.22 13.59 3.75
C SER A 248 12.58 13.54 5.14
N SER A 249 13.33 13.22 6.19
CA SER A 249 12.85 13.28 7.59
C SER A 249 12.44 14.69 8.00
N ALA A 250 13.26 15.70 7.72
CA ALA A 250 12.93 17.10 8.01
C ALA A 250 11.69 17.55 7.24
N ARG A 251 11.59 17.18 5.95
CA ARG A 251 10.38 17.42 5.15
C ARG A 251 9.15 16.73 5.73
N ALA A 252 9.27 15.48 6.19
CA ALA A 252 8.17 14.73 6.79
C ALA A 252 7.68 15.35 8.10
N GLU A 253 8.58 15.86 8.96
CA GLU A 253 8.19 16.60 10.16
C GLU A 253 7.35 17.84 9.82
N SER A 254 7.79 18.63 8.83
CA SER A 254 7.00 19.77 8.35
C SER A 254 5.69 19.35 7.69
N MET A 255 5.62 18.21 7.00
CA MET A 255 4.37 17.66 6.47
C MET A 255 3.37 17.28 7.56
N LYS A 256 3.83 16.78 8.72
CA LYS A 256 2.95 16.39 9.84
C LYS A 256 2.13 17.57 10.39
N THR A 257 2.60 18.82 10.25
CA THR A 257 1.87 20.01 10.72
C THR A 257 0.55 20.22 9.98
N PHE A 258 0.42 19.67 8.77
CA PHE A 258 -0.79 19.74 7.95
C PHE A 258 -1.79 18.61 8.20
N LEU A 259 -1.43 17.63 9.04
CA LEU A 259 -2.33 16.53 9.38
C LEU A 259 -3.21 16.91 10.57
N PRO A 260 -4.48 16.45 10.60
CA PRO A 260 -5.33 16.66 11.76
C PRO A 260 -4.69 16.00 12.98
N LYS A 261 -4.68 16.73 14.12
CA LYS A 261 -4.21 16.17 15.39
C LYS A 261 -5.06 14.95 15.75
N PRO A 262 -4.46 13.87 16.26
CA PRO A 262 -5.23 12.73 16.76
C PRO A 262 -6.18 13.21 17.86
N LYS A 263 -7.44 12.79 17.80
CA LYS A 263 -8.41 13.06 18.87
C LYS A 263 -7.86 12.48 20.17
N SER A 264 -7.89 13.24 21.27
CA SER A 264 -7.59 12.67 22.59
C SER A 264 -8.58 11.54 22.86
N LYS A 265 -8.08 10.39 23.27
CA LYS A 265 -8.95 9.36 23.84
C LYS A 265 -9.35 9.88 25.23
N ASN A 266 -10.58 10.34 25.36
CA ASN A 266 -11.22 10.54 26.66
C ASN A 266 -11.59 9.16 27.23
#